data_AF-A0A354P7T1-F1
#
_entry.id   AF-A0A354P7T1-F1
#
_cell.length_a   1.000
_cell.length_b   1.000
_cell.length_c   1.000
_cell.angle_alpha   90.00
_cell.angle_beta   90.00
_cell.angle_gamma   90.00
#
_symmetry.space_group_name_H-M   'P 1'
#
loop_
_entity.id
_entity.type
_entity.pdbx_description
1 polymer ?
#
loop_
_entity_poly.entity_id
_entity_poly.type
_entity_poly.pdbx_seq_one_letter_code
_entity_poly.pdbx_strand_id
1 'polypeptide(L)'
;MDFAAKLGRVLAIANARPLSPAQFYPLKTAILTHYGSPDGEDVQKIVKICYSCAGSGMYSDTQECRRCIDGIYSTQRFRLRRWKLGSRVFHQPIGREYDELRPVTIQGKIEHRRRSTIFEATAALAMAFDSSFYLKTLGSAPNERFGRIVDRSNKLFAWLVDGEPLQTWLSRCEVQVVRSRAQIIREADFPF
;
A
#
# COMPACT_ATOMS: atom_id res chain seq x y z
N MET A 1 1.14 9.42 22.13
CA MET A 1 1.36 9.34 20.67
C MET A 1 0.08 9.83 20.03
N ASP A 2 0.15 10.87 19.18
CA ASP A 2 -1.05 11.37 18.49
C ASP A 2 -1.62 10.33 17.51
N PHE A 3 -2.86 10.56 17.08
CA PHE A 3 -3.59 9.66 16.19
C PHE A 3 -2.84 9.41 14.87
N ALA A 4 -2.25 10.44 14.24
CA ALA A 4 -1.55 10.31 12.97
C ALA A 4 -0.31 9.40 13.08
N ALA A 5 0.44 9.51 14.18
CA ALA A 5 1.58 8.65 14.46
C ALA A 5 1.17 7.18 14.70
N LYS A 6 0.04 6.95 15.39
CA LYS A 6 -0.53 5.61 15.54
C LYS A 6 -1.00 5.03 14.21
N LEU A 7 -1.77 5.80 13.45
CA LEU A 7 -2.31 5.40 12.16
C LEU A 7 -1.20 5.08 11.17
N GLY A 8 -0.19 5.95 11.07
CA GLY A 8 1.00 5.69 10.27
C GLY A 8 1.70 4.40 10.66
N ARG A 9 1.78 4.08 11.96
CA ARG A 9 2.37 2.81 12.41
C ARG A 9 1.57 1.59 11.95
N VAL A 10 0.25 1.60 12.11
CA VAL A 10 -0.60 0.48 11.68
C VAL A 10 -0.58 0.35 10.15
N LEU A 11 -0.70 1.48 9.44
CA LEU A 11 -0.69 1.52 7.98
C LEU A 11 0.62 0.96 7.40
N ALA A 12 1.77 1.28 8.00
CA ALA A 12 3.05 0.74 7.54
C ALA A 12 3.18 -0.78 7.74
N ILE A 13 2.56 -1.34 8.79
CA ILE A 13 2.53 -2.79 9.00
C ILE A 13 1.67 -3.46 7.92
N ALA A 14 0.48 -2.92 7.66
CA ALA A 14 -0.42 -3.47 6.64
C ALA A 14 0.12 -3.28 5.20
N ASN A 15 0.78 -2.16 4.92
CA ASN A 15 1.41 -1.86 3.63
C ASN A 15 2.62 -2.76 3.34
N ALA A 16 3.22 -3.39 4.35
CA ALA A 16 4.40 -4.24 4.14
C ALA A 16 4.13 -5.42 3.20
N ARG A 17 2.91 -5.96 3.23
CA ARG A 17 2.41 -6.95 2.27
C ARG A 17 0.87 -6.93 2.34
N PRO A 18 0.20 -6.14 1.50
CA PRO A 18 -1.24 -6.05 1.50
C PRO A 18 -1.89 -7.41 1.25
N LEU A 19 -2.84 -7.81 2.09
CA LEU A 19 -3.56 -9.08 1.94
C LEU A 19 -4.47 -9.10 0.71
N SER A 20 -5.06 -7.96 0.37
CA SER A 20 -5.86 -7.73 -0.83
C SER A 20 -5.42 -6.39 -1.43
N PRO A 21 -4.42 -6.38 -2.35
CA PRO A 21 -3.91 -5.14 -2.94
C PRO A 21 -5.00 -4.25 -3.56
N ALA A 22 -5.96 -4.86 -4.24
CA ALA A 22 -7.08 -4.16 -4.90
C ALA A 22 -7.98 -3.38 -3.93
N GLN A 23 -8.11 -3.84 -2.67
CA GLN A 23 -8.89 -3.14 -1.65
C GLN A 23 -8.02 -2.25 -0.77
N PHE A 24 -6.79 -2.69 -0.50
CA PHE A 24 -5.88 -2.01 0.39
C PHE A 24 -5.37 -0.69 -0.20
N TYR A 25 -5.02 -0.63 -1.48
CA TYR A 25 -4.46 0.59 -2.05
C TYR A 25 -5.47 1.75 -2.12
N PRO A 26 -6.74 1.54 -2.53
CA PRO A 26 -7.76 2.58 -2.40
C PRO A 26 -7.94 3.07 -0.97
N LEU A 27 -7.97 2.15 0.01
CA LEU A 27 -8.06 2.50 1.43
C LEU A 27 -6.86 3.31 1.91
N LYS A 28 -5.64 2.89 1.54
CA LYS A 28 -4.40 3.60 1.84
C LYS A 28 -4.44 5.01 1.26
N THR A 29 -4.84 5.18 0.00
CA THR A 29 -4.98 6.49 -0.63
C THR A 29 -5.97 7.37 0.13
N ALA A 30 -7.14 6.85 0.49
CA ALA A 30 -8.13 7.60 1.27
C ALA A 30 -7.55 8.06 2.62
N ILE A 31 -6.87 7.16 3.34
CA ILE A 31 -6.22 7.47 4.61
C ILE A 31 -5.14 8.55 4.45
N LEU A 32 -4.26 8.43 3.45
CA LEU A 32 -3.17 9.38 3.24
C LEU A 32 -3.68 10.76 2.81
N THR A 33 -4.69 10.81 1.95
CA THR A 33 -5.31 12.07 1.53
C THR A 33 -5.99 12.80 2.69
N HIS A 34 -6.57 12.07 3.63
CA HIS A 34 -7.31 12.68 4.73
C HIS A 34 -6.44 13.00 5.96
N TYR A 35 -5.54 12.10 6.34
CA TYR A 35 -4.76 12.20 7.58
C TYR A 35 -3.27 12.48 7.35
N GLY A 36 -2.78 12.32 6.12
CA GLY A 36 -1.40 12.58 5.74
C GLY A 36 -1.22 13.94 5.09
N SER A 37 0.05 14.28 4.83
CA SER A 37 0.44 15.48 4.08
C SER A 37 1.39 15.11 2.95
N PRO A 38 1.24 15.67 1.73
CA PRO A 38 2.23 15.47 0.67
C PRO A 38 3.60 16.04 1.11
N ASP A 39 4.68 15.32 0.79
CA ASP A 39 6.06 15.64 1.22
C ASP A 39 7.07 15.38 0.08
N GLY A 40 6.69 15.80 -1.13
CA GLY A 40 7.51 15.72 -2.34
C GLY A 40 7.20 14.53 -3.25
N GLU A 41 8.14 14.27 -4.16
CA GLU A 41 8.06 13.20 -5.14
C GLU A 41 9.37 12.42 -5.21
N ASP A 42 9.25 11.17 -5.66
CA ASP A 42 10.36 10.26 -5.92
C ASP A 42 10.23 9.69 -7.34
N VAL A 43 11.36 9.37 -7.97
CA VAL A 43 11.38 8.59 -9.22
C VAL A 43 11.92 7.21 -8.92
N GLN A 44 11.10 6.21 -9.17
CA GLN A 44 11.45 4.81 -9.03
C GLN A 44 11.77 4.20 -10.39
N LYS A 45 12.93 3.55 -10.52
CA LYS A 45 13.31 2.77 -11.69
C LYS A 45 13.17 1.27 -11.38
N ILE A 46 12.30 0.58 -12.08
CA ILE A 46 12.14 -0.87 -12.01
C ILE A 46 12.74 -1.48 -13.27
N VAL A 47 13.70 -2.38 -13.07
CA VAL A 47 14.31 -3.18 -14.13
C VAL A 47 13.82 -4.63 -13.97
N LYS A 48 13.15 -5.17 -14.98
CA LYS A 48 12.85 -6.59 -15.09
C LYS A 48 13.92 -7.23 -15.96
N ILE A 49 14.67 -8.17 -15.39
CA ILE A 49 15.66 -8.96 -16.12
C ILE A 49 15.00 -10.16 -16.79
N CYS A 50 15.63 -10.68 -17.86
CA CYS A 50 15.18 -11.91 -18.49
C CYS A 50 15.29 -13.09 -17.51
N TYR A 51 14.17 -13.76 -17.25
CA TYR A 51 14.13 -14.95 -16.38
C TYR A 51 14.87 -16.15 -16.97
N SER A 52 14.77 -16.35 -18.29
CA SER A 52 15.35 -17.49 -19.00
C SER A 52 16.89 -17.54 -18.94
N CYS A 53 17.56 -16.38 -18.91
CA CYS A 53 19.02 -16.30 -18.78
C CYS A 53 19.50 -15.67 -17.47
N ALA A 54 18.61 -15.47 -16.50
CA ALA A 54 18.91 -14.80 -15.23
C ALA A 54 19.68 -13.48 -15.39
N GLY A 55 19.36 -12.72 -16.45
CA GLY A 55 20.00 -11.44 -16.73
C GLY A 55 21.37 -11.50 -17.43
N SER A 56 21.85 -12.68 -17.85
CA SER A 56 23.13 -12.85 -18.56
C SER A 56 23.07 -12.64 -20.08
N GLY A 57 21.88 -12.34 -20.63
CA GLY A 57 21.68 -12.13 -22.06
C GLY A 57 22.14 -10.75 -22.53
N MET A 58 22.41 -10.63 -23.83
CA MET A 58 22.57 -9.33 -24.49
C MET A 58 21.19 -8.74 -24.82
N TYR A 59 21.02 -7.45 -24.60
CA TYR A 59 19.73 -6.78 -24.73
C TYR A 59 19.71 -5.88 -25.97
N SER A 60 18.58 -5.85 -26.67
CA SER A 60 18.30 -4.84 -27.70
C SER A 60 17.66 -3.59 -27.11
N ASP A 61 17.66 -2.51 -27.89
CA ASP A 61 16.91 -1.29 -27.58
C ASP A 61 15.39 -1.54 -27.49
N THR A 62 14.90 -2.63 -28.11
CA THR A 62 13.50 -3.07 -28.11
C THR A 62 13.09 -3.84 -26.85
N GLN A 63 13.92 -3.86 -25.79
CA GLN A 63 13.55 -4.52 -24.52
C GLN A 63 13.43 -6.06 -24.63
N GLU A 64 14.11 -6.65 -25.62
CA GLU A 64 14.13 -8.10 -25.87
C GLU A 64 15.49 -8.70 -25.51
N CYS A 65 15.46 -9.90 -24.91
CA CYS A 65 16.67 -10.67 -24.66
C CYS A 65 17.09 -11.41 -25.94
N ARG A 66 18.19 -10.97 -26.57
CA ARG A 66 18.71 -11.59 -27.80
C ARG A 66 19.20 -13.03 -27.61
N ARG A 67 19.46 -13.44 -26.36
CA ARG A 67 19.89 -14.80 -26.03
C ARG A 67 18.72 -15.78 -25.93
N CYS A 68 17.57 -15.33 -25.41
CA CYS A 68 16.45 -16.21 -25.12
C CYS A 68 15.30 -16.07 -26.13
N ILE A 69 15.30 -15.01 -26.96
CA ILE A 69 14.27 -14.69 -27.95
C ILE A 69 12.91 -14.32 -27.30
N ASP A 70 12.54 -15.00 -26.20
CA ASP A 70 11.31 -14.82 -25.41
C ASP A 70 11.50 -14.05 -24.10
N GLY A 71 12.75 -13.70 -23.77
CA GLY A 71 13.08 -13.05 -22.51
C GLY A 71 12.68 -11.57 -22.49
N ILE A 72 11.74 -11.19 -21.62
CA ILE A 72 11.33 -9.79 -21.45
C ILE A 72 12.36 -9.06 -20.58
N TYR A 73 13.03 -8.04 -21.15
CA TYR A 73 13.82 -7.07 -20.40
C TYR A 73 13.10 -5.73 -20.41
N SER A 74 12.50 -5.29 -19.30
CA SER A 74 11.85 -3.97 -19.30
C SER A 74 12.43 -3.04 -18.26
N THR A 75 12.72 -1.81 -18.68
CA THR A 75 13.08 -0.72 -17.79
C THR A 75 11.93 0.27 -17.77
N GLN A 76 11.35 0.46 -16.59
CA GLN A 76 10.24 1.38 -16.40
C GLN A 76 10.57 2.34 -15.28
N ARG A 77 10.25 3.61 -15.48
CA ARG A 77 10.40 4.66 -14.49
C ARG A 77 9.01 5.12 -14.07
N PHE A 78 8.81 5.30 -12.77
CA PHE A 78 7.53 5.69 -12.18
C PHE A 78 7.74 6.92 -11.30
N ARG A 79 6.85 7.90 -11.44
CA ARG A 79 6.74 8.99 -10.47
C ARG A 79 5.90 8.52 -9.30
N LEU A 80 6.42 8.75 -8.11
CA LEU A 80 5.76 8.42 -6.85
C LEU A 80 5.53 9.73 -6.08
N ARG A 81 4.29 10.03 -5.74
CA ARG A 81 3.98 11.05 -4.74
C ARG A 81 4.32 10.52 -3.36
N ARG A 82 5.06 11.33 -2.60
CA ARG A 82 5.43 11.02 -1.22
C ARG A 82 4.41 11.63 -0.26
N TRP A 83 3.96 10.84 0.70
CA TRP A 83 3.04 11.23 1.74
C TRP A 83 3.67 10.99 3.11
N LYS A 84 3.53 11.96 4.01
CA LYS A 84 3.93 11.86 5.41
C LYS A 84 2.70 11.64 6.28
N LEU A 85 2.74 10.63 7.15
CA LEU A 85 1.69 10.34 8.11
C LEU A 85 2.35 9.99 9.46
N GLY A 86 2.26 10.93 10.40
CA GLY A 86 3.12 10.92 11.59
C GLY A 86 4.59 10.96 11.20
N SER A 87 5.40 10.03 11.74
CA SER A 87 6.84 9.93 11.46
C SER A 87 7.18 9.05 10.24
N ARG A 88 6.19 8.68 9.41
CA ARG A 88 6.37 7.69 8.34
C ARG A 88 6.10 8.27 6.97
N VAL A 89 6.86 7.77 6.01
CA VAL A 89 6.76 8.10 4.59
C VAL A 89 6.09 6.95 3.84
N PHE A 90 5.14 7.29 2.98
CA PHE A 90 4.45 6.39 2.09
C PHE A 90 4.56 6.89 0.66
N HIS A 91 4.64 5.96 -0.28
CA HIS A 91 4.65 6.26 -1.71
C HIS A 91 3.33 5.86 -2.36
N GLN A 92 2.85 6.72 -3.24
CA GLN A 92 1.71 6.48 -4.13
C GLN A 92 2.15 6.72 -5.57
N PRO A 93 2.07 5.73 -6.46
CA PRO A 93 2.34 5.93 -7.88
C PRO A 93 1.37 6.94 -8.48
N ILE A 94 1.89 7.93 -9.23
CA ILE A 94 1.09 8.94 -9.92
C ILE A 94 1.18 8.84 -11.44
N GLY A 95 2.11 8.04 -11.96
CA GLY A 95 2.25 7.78 -13.39
C GLY A 95 3.63 7.29 -13.78
N ARG A 96 3.83 7.08 -15.08
CA ARG A 96 5.14 6.79 -15.66
C ARG A 96 5.97 8.09 -15.71
N GLU A 97 7.28 7.95 -15.52
CA GLU A 97 8.25 9.02 -15.75
C GLU A 97 8.89 8.79 -17.12
N TYR A 98 8.77 9.78 -18.01
CA TYR A 98 9.33 9.74 -19.36
C TYR A 98 10.56 10.64 -19.49
N ASP A 99 10.77 11.57 -18.55
CA ASP A 99 11.98 12.38 -18.49
C ASP A 99 13.15 11.53 -17.97
N GLU A 100 14.02 11.15 -18.90
CA GLU A 100 15.22 10.37 -18.58
C GLU A 100 16.25 11.18 -17.78
N LEU A 101 16.25 12.50 -17.89
CA LEU A 101 17.19 13.42 -17.22
C LEU A 101 16.86 13.60 -15.75
N ARG A 102 15.60 13.41 -15.35
CA ARG A 102 15.22 13.49 -13.94
C ARG A 102 16.02 12.45 -13.13
N PRO A 103 16.57 12.78 -11.95
CA PRO A 103 17.30 11.79 -11.16
C PRO A 103 16.38 10.66 -10.65
N VAL A 104 16.86 9.42 -10.69
CA VAL A 104 16.20 8.28 -10.04
C VAL A 104 16.53 8.31 -8.56
N THR A 105 15.51 8.40 -7.70
CA THR A 105 15.69 8.40 -6.23
C THR A 105 15.56 7.00 -5.63
N ILE A 106 14.88 6.08 -6.31
CA ILE A 106 14.64 4.71 -5.83
C ILE A 106 15.00 3.70 -6.93
N GLN A 107 15.93 2.80 -6.64
CA GLN A 107 16.31 1.70 -7.52
C GLN A 107 15.55 0.43 -7.12
N GLY A 108 14.92 -0.24 -8.09
CA GLY A 108 14.19 -1.48 -7.88
C GLY A 108 12.83 -1.27 -7.20
N LYS A 109 12.23 -2.39 -6.76
CA LYS A 109 10.97 -2.37 -6.02
C LYS A 109 11.22 -1.92 -4.58
N ILE A 110 10.27 -1.16 -4.02
CA ILE A 110 10.31 -0.84 -2.59
C ILE A 110 10.03 -2.13 -1.82
N GLU A 111 11.02 -2.59 -1.06
CA GLU A 111 10.89 -3.77 -0.23
C GLU A 111 10.49 -3.41 1.20
N HIS A 112 9.65 -4.24 1.79
CA HIS A 112 9.23 -4.09 3.18
C HIS A 112 9.60 -5.33 3.97
N ARG A 113 10.12 -5.11 5.19
CA ARG A 113 10.40 -6.22 6.12
C ARG A 113 9.10 -6.97 6.42
N ARG A 114 9.13 -8.30 6.30
CA ARG A 114 8.00 -9.16 6.65
C ARG A 114 7.57 -8.91 8.10
N ARG A 115 6.25 -8.80 8.32
CA ARG A 115 5.64 -8.63 9.64
C ARG A 115 4.68 -9.78 9.91
N SER A 116 4.78 -10.43 11.07
CA SER A 116 3.87 -11.51 11.46
C SER A 116 2.46 -11.02 11.80
N THR A 117 2.31 -9.69 12.00
CA THR A 117 1.10 -9.01 12.45
C THR A 117 0.35 -8.29 11.32
N ILE A 118 0.55 -8.70 10.06
CA ILE A 118 -0.10 -8.07 8.90
C ILE A 118 -1.62 -8.23 8.98
N PHE A 119 -2.11 -9.43 9.29
CA PHE A 119 -3.55 -9.70 9.42
C PHE A 119 -4.20 -8.80 10.46
N GLU A 120 -3.60 -8.72 11.64
CA GLU A 120 -4.06 -7.90 12.74
C GLU A 120 -4.11 -6.41 12.36
N ALA A 121 -3.06 -5.91 11.68
CA ALA A 121 -2.99 -4.52 11.23
C ALA A 121 -3.98 -4.20 10.10
N THR A 122 -4.09 -5.07 9.09
CA THR A 122 -5.05 -4.91 8.00
C THR A 122 -6.49 -4.94 8.53
N ALA A 123 -6.80 -5.88 9.42
CA ALA A 123 -8.11 -5.97 10.04
C ALA A 123 -8.43 -4.74 10.90
N ALA A 124 -7.49 -4.23 11.69
CA ALA A 124 -7.71 -3.01 12.49
C ALA A 124 -7.97 -1.77 11.62
N LEU A 125 -7.24 -1.59 10.51
CA LEU A 125 -7.50 -0.50 9.56
C LEU A 125 -8.85 -0.67 8.87
N ALA A 126 -9.17 -1.89 8.42
CA ALA A 126 -10.42 -2.16 7.77
C ALA A 126 -11.61 -1.95 8.73
N MET A 127 -11.48 -2.33 10.00
CA MET A 127 -12.50 -2.03 11.02
C MET A 127 -12.71 -0.53 11.20
N ALA A 128 -11.63 0.26 11.17
CA ALA A 128 -11.70 1.70 11.34
C ALA A 128 -12.28 2.45 10.13
N PHE A 129 -12.14 1.91 8.91
CA PHE A 129 -12.36 2.69 7.68
C PHE A 129 -13.16 1.98 6.56
N ASP A 130 -13.30 0.65 6.59
CA ASP A 130 -14.04 -0.13 5.59
C ASP A 130 -14.51 -1.49 6.14
N SER A 131 -15.72 -1.52 6.72
CA SER A 131 -16.32 -2.73 7.30
C SER A 131 -16.43 -3.90 6.33
N SER A 132 -16.65 -3.63 5.03
CA SER A 132 -16.69 -4.66 3.99
C SER A 132 -15.33 -5.32 3.79
N PHE A 133 -14.26 -4.54 3.86
CA PHE A 133 -12.89 -5.06 3.78
C PHE A 133 -12.48 -5.79 5.06
N TYR A 134 -13.03 -5.40 6.21
CA TYR A 134 -12.81 -6.10 7.48
C TYR A 134 -13.34 -7.53 7.41
N LEU A 135 -14.59 -7.71 6.99
CA LEU A 135 -15.19 -9.03 6.85
C LEU A 135 -14.41 -9.93 5.87
N LYS A 136 -13.98 -9.38 4.72
CA LYS A 136 -13.14 -10.12 3.77
C LYS A 136 -11.78 -10.50 4.33
N THR A 137 -11.16 -9.61 5.11
CA THR A 137 -9.89 -9.87 5.80
C THR A 137 -10.04 -11.02 6.79
N LEU A 138 -11.12 -11.02 7.57
CA LEU A 138 -11.43 -12.11 8.51
C LEU A 138 -11.75 -13.42 7.80
N GLY A 139 -12.52 -13.40 6.71
CA GLY A 139 -12.84 -14.59 5.91
C GLY A 139 -11.62 -15.22 5.24
N SER A 140 -10.53 -14.46 5.06
CA SER A 140 -9.25 -14.94 4.52
C SER A 140 -8.24 -15.31 5.61
N ALA A 141 -8.60 -15.19 6.89
CA ALA A 141 -7.70 -15.46 7.99
C ALA A 141 -7.52 -16.99 8.20
N PRO A 142 -6.30 -17.47 8.51
CA PRO A 142 -6.08 -18.88 8.83
C PRO A 142 -6.89 -19.30 10.07
N ASN A 143 -7.60 -20.43 9.98
CA ASN A 143 -8.51 -20.91 11.02
C ASN A 143 -7.82 -21.05 12.39
N GLU A 144 -6.61 -21.59 12.42
CA GLU A 144 -5.79 -21.80 13.63
C GLU A 144 -5.28 -20.50 14.28
N ARG A 145 -5.48 -19.37 13.60
CA ARG A 145 -5.14 -18.03 14.09
C ARG A 145 -6.35 -17.11 14.22
N PHE A 146 -7.53 -17.51 13.76
CA PHE A 146 -8.71 -16.65 13.64
C PHE A 146 -9.01 -15.89 14.94
N GLY A 147 -9.22 -16.60 16.06
CA GLY A 147 -9.53 -15.97 17.35
C GLY A 147 -8.44 -14.99 17.82
N ARG A 148 -7.16 -15.32 17.60
CA ARG A 148 -6.03 -14.43 17.91
C ARG A 148 -6.00 -13.19 17.02
N ILE A 149 -6.33 -13.34 15.73
CA ILE A 149 -6.39 -12.22 14.78
C ILE A 149 -7.52 -11.27 15.19
N VAL A 150 -8.71 -11.79 15.50
CA VAL A 150 -9.85 -10.99 15.97
C VAL A 150 -9.48 -10.23 17.25
N ASP A 151 -9.03 -10.92 18.29
CA ASP A 151 -8.64 -10.31 19.57
C ASP A 151 -7.58 -9.21 19.39
N ARG A 152 -6.51 -9.49 18.66
CA ARG A 152 -5.43 -8.52 18.43
C ARG A 152 -5.86 -7.36 17.53
N SER A 153 -6.71 -7.60 16.53
CA SER A 153 -7.23 -6.52 15.69
C SER A 153 -8.14 -5.58 16.48
N ASN A 154 -8.98 -6.10 17.38
CA ASN A 154 -9.81 -5.31 18.29
C ASN A 154 -8.95 -4.46 19.24
N LYS A 155 -7.94 -5.07 19.87
CA LYS A 155 -6.99 -4.35 20.73
C LYS A 155 -6.23 -3.26 19.97
N LEU A 156 -5.81 -3.54 18.74
CA LEU A 156 -5.10 -2.59 17.90
C LEU A 156 -6.01 -1.45 17.42
N PHE A 157 -7.26 -1.76 17.09
CA PHE A 157 -8.29 -0.76 16.79
C PHE A 157 -8.54 0.15 18.00
N ALA A 158 -8.83 -0.43 19.16
CA ALA A 158 -9.03 0.32 20.40
C ALA A 158 -7.81 1.21 20.72
N TRP A 159 -6.59 0.69 20.57
CA TRP A 159 -5.38 1.50 20.73
C TRP A 159 -5.29 2.64 19.71
N LEU A 160 -5.66 2.39 18.45
CA LEU A 160 -5.65 3.38 17.38
C LEU A 160 -6.61 4.55 17.68
N VAL A 161 -7.80 4.25 18.19
CA VAL A 161 -8.87 5.24 18.47
C VAL A 161 -8.93 5.67 19.94
N ASP A 162 -7.88 5.43 20.72
CA ASP A 162 -7.80 5.79 22.15
C ASP A 162 -8.95 5.24 23.02
N GLY A 163 -9.43 4.04 22.68
CA GLY A 163 -10.51 3.34 23.40
C GLY A 163 -11.90 3.88 23.10
N GLU A 164 -12.04 4.81 22.15
CA GLU A 164 -13.34 5.29 21.70
C GLU A 164 -14.23 4.12 21.23
N PRO A 165 -15.50 4.06 21.67
CA PRO A 165 -16.41 3.02 21.22
C PRO A 165 -16.55 3.05 19.69
N LEU A 166 -16.57 1.87 19.06
CA LEU A 166 -16.65 1.74 17.60
C LEU A 166 -17.80 2.55 17.00
N GLN A 167 -18.96 2.57 17.65
CA GLN A 167 -20.14 3.33 17.21
C GLN A 167 -19.88 4.84 17.20
N THR A 168 -19.24 5.36 18.25
CA THR A 168 -18.85 6.77 18.36
C THR A 168 -17.82 7.11 17.29
N TRP A 169 -16.80 6.26 17.10
CA TRP A 169 -15.80 6.42 16.05
C TRP A 169 -16.42 6.44 14.64
N LEU A 170 -17.28 5.45 14.33
CA LEU A 170 -17.94 5.34 13.03
C LEU A 170 -18.81 6.56 12.74
N SER A 171 -19.53 7.10 13.73
CA SER A 171 -20.33 8.32 13.54
C SER A 171 -19.50 9.54 13.11
N ARG A 172 -18.22 9.60 13.52
CA ARG A 172 -17.27 10.64 13.10
C ARG A 172 -16.67 10.37 11.73
N CYS A 173 -16.40 9.10 11.42
CA CYS A 173 -15.76 8.67 10.17
C CYS A 173 -16.72 8.51 8.98
N GLU A 174 -17.99 8.14 9.19
CA GLU A 174 -19.00 7.96 8.13
C GLU A 174 -19.24 9.25 7.34
N VAL A 175 -19.06 10.41 7.98
CA VAL A 175 -19.14 11.72 7.33
C VAL A 175 -17.94 11.97 6.40
N GLN A 176 -16.80 11.31 6.60
CA GLN A 176 -15.52 11.68 5.98
C GLN A 176 -14.97 10.67 4.96
N VAL A 177 -15.10 9.35 5.18
CA VAL A 177 -14.48 8.32 4.32
C VAL A 177 -15.39 7.85 3.18
N VAL A 178 -16.71 7.77 3.42
CA VAL A 178 -17.70 7.36 2.40
C VAL A 178 -17.75 8.35 1.22
N ARG A 179 -17.54 9.65 1.48
CA ARG A 179 -17.45 10.69 0.42
C ARG A 179 -16.21 10.52 -0.47
N SER A 180 -15.08 10.07 0.08
CA SER A 180 -13.84 9.85 -0.68
C SER A 180 -13.86 8.59 -1.56
N ARG A 181 -14.62 7.57 -1.17
CA ARG A 181 -14.68 6.27 -1.88
C ARG A 181 -15.26 6.41 -3.29
N ALA A 182 -16.27 7.26 -3.47
CA ALA A 182 -16.86 7.57 -4.78
C ALA A 182 -15.92 8.38 -5.69
N GLN A 183 -15.00 9.15 -5.12
CA GLN A 183 -14.03 9.97 -5.86
C GLN A 183 -12.77 9.15 -6.23
N ILE A 184 -12.26 8.34 -5.31
CA ILE A 184 -11.05 7.52 -5.50
C ILE A 184 -11.26 6.37 -6.50
N ILE A 185 -12.46 5.77 -6.56
CA ILE A 185 -12.77 4.71 -7.54
C ILE A 185 -12.67 5.24 -8.99
N ARG A 186 -12.86 6.54 -9.23
CA ARG A 186 -12.72 7.13 -10.58
C ARG A 186 -11.27 7.37 -11.00
N GLU A 187 -10.33 7.38 -10.06
CA GLU A 187 -8.93 7.77 -10.31
C GLU A 187 -7.94 6.59 -10.23
N ALA A 188 -8.41 5.39 -9.84
CA ALA A 188 -7.56 4.26 -9.49
C ALA A 188 -7.31 3.22 -10.61
N ASP A 189 -7.62 3.53 -11.87
CA ASP A 189 -7.27 2.69 -13.03
C ASP A 189 -5.75 2.75 -13.32
N PHE A 190 -4.96 2.12 -12.46
CA PHE A 190 -3.56 1.83 -12.74
C PHE A 190 -3.33 0.31 -12.62
N PRO A 191 -2.96 -0.37 -13.73
CA PRO A 191 -2.65 -1.78 -13.70
C PRO A 191 -1.27 -1.96 -13.03
N PHE A 192 -1.24 -2.62 -11.88
CA PHE A 192 -0.01 -3.18 -11.31
C PHE A 192 0.10 -4.66 -11.66
#